data_AF-X0XCU6-F1
#
_entry.id   AF-X0XCU6-F1
#
_cell.length_a   1.000
_cell.length_b   1.000
_cell.length_c   1.000
_cell.angle_alpha   90.00
_cell.angle_beta   90.00
_cell.angle_gamma   90.00
#
_symmetry.space_group_name_H-M   'P 1'
#
loop_
_entity.id
_entity.type
_entity.pdbx_description
1 polymer ?
#
loop_
_entity_poly.entity_id
_entity_poly.type
_entity_poly.pdbx_seq_one_letter_code
_entity_poly.pdbx_strand_id
1 'polypeptide(L)'
;YLISQGMDPGRILLLTFTRRSAQEMLRRAASIVARGTSATGRVWGGTFHAIANRLLRSHHKAAGLRQDFTVMDQGDAEDLLNLIRHDLGLHKMEKRFPRKRTCLSIYSRCVNSSEDLEAVLQSEYPWCQEWKDELRELFKLYVTRKQERNVLDYDDLLLYWVHLLSDPNVASELSGRFDYLLIDEYQDTNKLQAAILGGMCTEHDNIMVVGDDAQSIYRFRGATVRNMLDFPKQFAGTTVLTLEQNYRSV
;
A
#
# COMPACT_ATOMS: atom_id res chain seq x y z
N TYR A 1 -9.14 18.95 15.26
CA TYR A 1 -10.07 19.85 14.57
C TYR A 1 -11.36 19.14 14.17
N LEU A 2 -11.35 18.16 13.26
CA LEU A 2 -12.58 17.45 12.85
C LEU A 2 -13.40 16.90 14.06
N ILE A 3 -12.73 16.19 14.97
CA ILE A 3 -13.38 15.64 16.17
C ILE A 3 -13.94 16.74 17.09
N SER A 4 -13.23 17.87 17.23
CA SER A 4 -13.73 19.01 18.03
C SER A 4 -14.90 19.75 17.38
N GLN A 5 -15.09 19.59 16.05
CA GLN A 5 -16.26 20.08 15.33
C GLN A 5 -17.43 19.07 15.38
N GLY A 6 -17.33 17.99 16.16
CA GLY A 6 -18.39 17.00 16.35
C GLY A 6 -18.40 15.87 15.33
N MET A 7 -17.40 15.75 14.45
CA MET A 7 -17.29 14.62 13.53
C MET A 7 -17.00 13.32 14.28
N ASP A 8 -17.66 12.22 13.89
CA ASP A 8 -17.42 10.90 14.49
C ASP A 8 -16.00 10.42 14.18
N PRO A 9 -15.13 10.21 15.20
CA PRO A 9 -13.79 9.71 14.96
C PRO A 9 -13.76 8.37 14.25
N GLY A 10 -14.80 7.53 14.41
CA GLY A 10 -14.91 6.24 13.71
C GLY A 10 -15.03 6.34 12.19
N ARG A 11 -15.38 7.53 11.68
CA ARG A 11 -15.53 7.84 10.26
C ARG A 11 -14.31 8.59 9.68
N ILE A 12 -13.20 8.67 10.43
CA ILE A 12 -11.94 9.26 9.96
C ILE A 12 -10.92 8.14 9.72
N LEU A 13 -10.34 8.12 8.52
CA LEU A 13 -9.26 7.20 8.13
C LEU A 13 -7.93 7.97 8.02
N LEU A 14 -6.94 7.56 8.81
CA LEU A 14 -5.57 8.05 8.79
C LEU A 14 -4.63 6.97 8.23
N LEU A 15 -3.95 7.28 7.14
CA LEU A 15 -2.98 6.40 6.48
C LEU A 15 -1.57 7.00 6.53
N THR A 16 -0.61 6.19 6.97
CA THR A 16 0.81 6.57 7.02
C THR A 16 1.72 5.48 6.43
N PHE A 17 3.01 5.78 6.27
CA PHE A 17 3.99 4.79 5.80
C PHE A 17 4.54 3.90 6.90
N THR A 18 4.74 4.44 8.10
CA THR A 18 5.28 3.69 9.23
C THR A 18 4.27 3.53 10.35
N ARG A 19 4.32 2.37 11.03
CA ARG A 19 3.50 2.12 12.24
C ARG A 19 3.78 3.15 13.33
N ARG A 20 5.04 3.58 13.46
CA ARG A 20 5.46 4.60 14.42
C ARG A 20 4.81 5.95 14.13
N SER A 21 4.78 6.39 12.87
CA SER A 21 4.11 7.64 12.45
C SER A 21 2.62 7.58 12.78
N ALA A 22 1.93 6.49 12.41
CA ALA A 22 0.50 6.33 12.74
C ALA A 22 0.25 6.40 14.25
N GLN A 23 1.02 5.67 15.05
CA GLN A 23 0.86 5.66 16.52
C GLN A 23 1.13 7.04 17.12
N GLU A 24 2.18 7.73 16.69
CA GLU A 24 2.51 9.05 17.18
C GLU A 24 1.44 10.09 16.81
N MET A 25 0.95 10.07 15.56
CA MET A 25 -0.13 10.96 15.12
C MET A 25 -1.42 10.72 15.91
N LEU A 26 -1.83 9.46 16.09
CA LEU A 26 -3.00 9.10 16.88
C LEU A 26 -2.84 9.52 18.35
N ARG A 27 -1.65 9.31 18.93
CA ARG A 27 -1.35 9.71 20.33
C ARG A 27 -1.40 11.22 20.50
N ARG A 28 -0.85 12.00 19.57
CA ARG A 28 -0.91 13.46 19.58
C ARG A 28 -2.33 13.98 19.39
N ALA A 29 -3.09 13.41 18.45
CA ALA A 29 -4.49 13.74 18.28
C ALA A 29 -5.27 13.45 19.57
N ALA A 30 -5.02 12.31 20.21
CA ALA A 30 -5.61 11.94 21.49
C ALA A 30 -5.29 12.93 22.61
N SER A 31 -4.05 13.40 22.75
CA SER A 31 -3.70 14.34 23.81
C SER A 31 -4.34 15.72 23.64
N ILE A 32 -4.63 16.13 22.40
CA ILE A 32 -5.33 17.37 22.07
C ILE A 32 -6.83 17.24 22.33
N VAL A 33 -7.44 16.13 21.91
CA VAL A 33 -8.89 15.88 22.03
C VAL A 33 -9.29 15.45 23.45
N ALA A 34 -8.45 14.71 24.17
CA ALA A 34 -8.71 14.26 25.55
C ALA A 34 -8.81 15.42 26.55
N ARG A 35 -8.41 16.64 26.18
CA ARG A 35 -8.74 17.86 26.93
C ARG A 35 -10.22 18.26 26.81
N GLY A 36 -11.04 17.48 26.09
CA GLY A 36 -12.49 17.69 25.90
C GLY A 36 -13.37 16.44 25.70
N THR A 37 -12.87 15.30 25.18
CA THR A 37 -13.61 14.01 25.05
C THR A 37 -12.68 12.79 24.87
N SER A 38 -13.09 11.57 25.25
CA SER A 38 -12.30 10.32 25.14
C SER A 38 -12.30 9.65 23.76
N ALA A 39 -12.66 10.38 22.70
CA ALA A 39 -13.18 9.79 21.46
C ALA A 39 -12.11 9.33 20.44
N THR A 40 -10.84 9.69 20.61
CA THR A 40 -9.78 9.42 19.61
C THR A 40 -9.36 7.96 19.46
N GLY A 41 -9.64 7.10 20.45
CA GLY A 41 -9.41 5.66 20.34
C GLY A 41 -10.25 4.96 19.26
N ARG A 42 -11.18 5.69 18.62
CA ARG A 42 -12.05 5.19 17.55
C ARG A 42 -11.57 5.53 16.14
N VAL A 43 -10.57 6.42 15.98
CA VAL A 43 -10.01 6.76 14.67
C VAL A 43 -9.37 5.53 14.03
N TRP A 44 -9.68 5.30 12.76
CA TRP A 44 -9.00 4.27 11.99
C TRP A 44 -7.65 4.80 11.54
N GLY A 45 -6.58 4.50 12.28
CA GLY A 45 -5.23 4.93 11.92
C GLY A 45 -4.25 3.78 11.80
N GLY A 46 -3.43 3.79 10.75
CA GLY A 46 -2.42 2.76 10.54
C GLY A 46 -1.65 2.94 9.25
N THR A 47 -0.81 1.96 8.95
CA THR A 47 -0.21 1.87 7.61
C THR A 47 -1.22 1.33 6.60
N PHE A 48 -1.00 1.58 5.32
CA PHE A 48 -1.80 0.97 4.23
C PHE A 48 -1.98 -0.54 4.44
N HIS A 49 -0.90 -1.28 4.69
CA HIS A 49 -0.94 -2.72 4.95
C HIS A 49 -1.76 -3.12 6.18
N ALA A 50 -1.68 -2.34 7.27
CA ALA A 50 -2.44 -2.64 8.48
C ALA A 50 -3.94 -2.43 8.28
N ILE A 51 -4.31 -1.35 7.58
CA ILE A 51 -5.70 -1.07 7.22
C ILE A 51 -6.22 -2.09 6.20
N ALA A 52 -5.43 -2.42 5.16
CA ALA A 52 -5.74 -3.45 4.18
C ALA A 52 -6.06 -4.79 4.86
N ASN A 53 -5.17 -5.29 5.72
CA ASN A 53 -5.41 -6.54 6.46
C ASN A 53 -6.69 -6.48 7.32
N ARG A 54 -6.99 -5.33 7.94
CA ARG A 54 -8.23 -5.16 8.72
C ARG A 54 -9.47 -5.19 7.83
N LEU A 55 -9.46 -4.48 6.71
CA LEU A 55 -10.57 -4.42 5.76
C LEU A 55 -10.80 -5.75 5.05
N LEU A 56 -9.73 -6.43 4.62
CA LEU A 56 -9.80 -7.73 3.98
C LEU A 56 -10.33 -8.80 4.91
N ARG A 57 -10.06 -8.72 6.22
CA ARG A 57 -10.66 -9.65 7.19
C ARG A 57 -12.15 -9.43 7.37
N SER A 58 -12.62 -8.18 7.37
CA SER A 58 -14.06 -7.90 7.50
C SER A 58 -14.83 -8.14 6.20
N HIS A 59 -14.19 -7.99 5.04
CA HIS A 59 -14.81 -8.17 3.71
C HIS A 59 -14.24 -9.35 2.94
N HIS A 60 -13.77 -10.39 3.65
CA HIS A 60 -13.03 -11.49 3.04
C HIS A 60 -13.81 -12.17 1.90
N LYS A 61 -15.14 -12.33 2.06
CA LYS A 61 -16.00 -12.93 1.02
C LYS A 61 -16.02 -12.11 -0.27
N ALA A 62 -16.16 -10.80 -0.16
CA ALA A 62 -16.14 -9.89 -1.32
C ALA A 62 -14.76 -9.83 -1.97
N ALA A 63 -13.69 -9.96 -1.17
CA ALA A 63 -12.32 -10.07 -1.67
C ALA A 63 -11.98 -11.44 -2.29
N GLY A 64 -12.90 -12.42 -2.29
CA GLY A 64 -12.62 -13.79 -2.74
C GLY A 64 -11.64 -14.54 -1.83
N LEU A 65 -11.48 -14.11 -0.57
CA LEU A 65 -10.55 -14.64 0.41
C LEU A 65 -11.26 -15.48 1.47
N ARG A 66 -10.54 -16.49 1.97
CA ARG A 66 -10.94 -17.16 3.22
C ARG A 66 -10.59 -16.28 4.41
N GLN A 67 -11.42 -16.26 5.45
CA GLN A 67 -11.25 -15.39 6.62
C GLN A 67 -9.94 -15.66 7.40
N ASP A 68 -9.46 -16.89 7.35
CA ASP A 68 -8.32 -17.43 8.11
C ASP A 68 -6.98 -17.28 7.38
N PHE A 69 -6.89 -16.41 6.36
CA PHE A 69 -5.61 -16.17 5.67
C PHE A 69 -4.54 -15.66 6.65
N THR A 70 -3.31 -16.13 6.44
CA THR A 70 -2.12 -15.65 7.17
C THR A 70 -1.31 -14.70 6.31
N VAL A 71 -0.64 -13.73 6.95
CA VAL A 71 0.24 -12.78 6.26
C VAL A 71 1.69 -13.18 6.48
N MET A 72 2.40 -13.47 5.40
CA MET A 72 3.83 -13.75 5.39
C MET A 72 4.63 -12.45 5.57
N ASP A 73 5.72 -12.54 6.33
CA ASP A 73 6.71 -11.47 6.31
C ASP A 73 7.65 -11.59 5.10
N GLN A 74 8.61 -10.67 4.99
CA GLN A 74 9.55 -10.67 3.87
C GLN A 74 10.44 -11.92 3.85
N GLY A 75 10.84 -12.45 5.02
CA GLY A 75 11.69 -13.64 5.11
C GLY A 75 10.95 -14.87 4.60
N ASP A 76 9.70 -15.05 5.06
CA ASP A 76 8.82 -16.13 4.62
C ASP A 76 8.56 -16.07 3.10
N ALA A 77 8.30 -14.88 2.56
CA ALA A 77 8.11 -14.66 1.13
C ALA A 77 9.37 -15.01 0.31
N GLU A 78 10.56 -14.60 0.79
CA GLU A 78 11.84 -14.96 0.19
C GLU A 78 12.07 -16.47 0.20
N ASP A 79 11.74 -17.15 1.29
CA ASP A 79 11.91 -18.60 1.43
C ASP A 79 10.95 -19.37 0.54
N LEU A 80 9.68 -18.96 0.43
CA LEU A 80 8.73 -19.56 -0.50
C LEU A 80 9.21 -19.41 -1.96
N LEU A 81 9.68 -18.22 -2.36
CA LEU A 81 10.28 -18.03 -3.69
C LEU A 81 11.51 -18.90 -3.89
N ASN A 82 12.35 -19.05 -2.87
CA ASN A 82 13.54 -19.89 -2.98
C ASN A 82 13.16 -21.36 -3.18
N LEU A 83 12.16 -21.87 -2.48
CA LEU A 83 11.65 -23.24 -2.68
C LEU A 83 11.20 -23.45 -4.12
N ILE A 84 10.40 -22.54 -4.68
CA ILE A 84 9.95 -22.63 -6.08
C ILE A 84 11.15 -22.55 -7.05
N ARG A 85 12.11 -21.67 -6.78
CA ARG A 85 13.35 -21.55 -7.56
C ARG A 85 14.17 -22.85 -7.55
N HIS A 86 14.12 -23.60 -6.44
CA HIS A 86 14.74 -24.92 -6.36
C HIS A 86 13.96 -25.98 -7.15
N ASP A 87 12.64 -26.00 -7.03
CA ASP A 87 11.76 -26.93 -7.76
C ASP A 87 11.86 -26.78 -9.28
N LEU A 88 11.99 -25.54 -9.77
CA LEU A 88 12.20 -25.23 -11.18
C LEU A 88 13.63 -25.51 -11.68
N GLY A 89 14.54 -25.96 -10.81
CA GLY A 89 15.94 -26.24 -11.19
C GLY A 89 16.79 -24.99 -11.47
N LEU A 90 16.26 -23.78 -11.28
CA LEU A 90 16.92 -22.51 -11.61
C LEU A 90 18.23 -22.27 -10.83
N HIS A 91 18.40 -22.94 -9.70
CA HIS A 91 19.63 -22.90 -8.91
C HIS A 91 20.82 -23.67 -9.50
N LYS A 92 20.59 -24.53 -10.50
CA LYS A 92 21.62 -25.39 -11.13
C LYS A 92 21.99 -24.95 -12.54
N MET A 93 21.47 -23.80 -13.00
CA MET A 93 21.77 -23.28 -14.34
C MET A 93 23.27 -22.95 -14.48
N GLU A 94 23.80 -23.12 -15.70
CA GLU A 94 25.21 -22.78 -15.99
C GLU A 94 25.52 -21.31 -15.69
N LYS A 95 24.60 -20.42 -16.10
CA LYS A 95 24.63 -19.01 -15.70
C LYS A 95 23.88 -18.81 -14.40
N ARG A 96 24.41 -17.93 -13.55
CA ARG A 96 23.87 -17.68 -12.21
C ARG A 96 22.55 -16.90 -12.27
N PHE A 97 21.45 -17.61 -12.02
CA PHE A 97 20.12 -17.03 -11.84
C PHE A 97 20.03 -16.11 -10.60
N PRO A 98 19.14 -15.09 -10.58
CA PRO A 98 18.96 -14.19 -9.44
C PRO A 98 18.64 -14.91 -8.12
N ARG A 99 19.11 -14.33 -7.00
CA ARG A 99 18.83 -14.88 -5.66
C ARG A 99 17.42 -14.53 -5.21
N LYS A 100 16.89 -15.29 -4.24
CA LYS A 100 15.53 -15.14 -3.68
C LYS A 100 15.11 -13.69 -3.37
N ARG A 101 15.99 -12.93 -2.72
CA ARG A 101 15.75 -11.51 -2.40
C ARG A 101 15.59 -10.64 -3.64
N THR A 102 16.41 -10.88 -4.67
CA THR A 102 16.31 -10.17 -5.96
C THR A 102 15.02 -10.56 -6.67
N CYS A 103 14.69 -11.85 -6.74
CA CYS A 103 13.43 -12.31 -7.32
C CYS A 103 12.22 -11.65 -6.65
N LEU A 104 12.19 -11.61 -5.31
CA LEU A 104 11.13 -10.94 -4.56
C LEU A 104 11.10 -9.43 -4.84
N SER A 105 12.27 -8.78 -4.93
CA SER A 105 12.35 -7.34 -5.22
C SER A 105 11.83 -7.01 -6.62
N ILE A 106 12.10 -7.86 -7.61
CA ILE A 106 11.56 -7.72 -8.97
C ILE A 106 10.04 -7.90 -8.95
N TYR A 107 9.55 -8.97 -8.31
CA TYR A 107 8.12 -9.25 -8.19
C TYR A 107 7.38 -8.07 -7.53
N SER A 108 7.85 -7.65 -6.36
CA SER A 108 7.27 -6.55 -5.60
C SER A 108 7.28 -5.25 -6.39
N ARG A 109 8.34 -5.00 -7.17
CA ARG A 109 8.39 -3.83 -8.07
C ARG A 109 7.29 -3.90 -9.12
N CYS A 110 7.14 -5.01 -9.83
CA CYS A 110 6.10 -5.18 -10.86
C CYS A 110 4.70 -4.91 -10.28
N VAL A 111 4.44 -5.46 -9.09
CA VAL A 111 3.16 -5.27 -8.39
C VAL A 111 2.94 -3.80 -8.02
N ASN A 112 3.87 -3.20 -7.27
CA ASN A 112 3.71 -1.85 -6.73
C ASN A 112 3.71 -0.74 -7.78
N SER A 113 4.42 -0.91 -8.90
CA SER A 113 4.41 0.05 -10.01
C SER A 113 3.34 -0.25 -11.07
N SER A 114 2.62 -1.38 -10.95
CA SER A 114 1.67 -1.86 -11.95
C SER A 114 2.28 -1.88 -13.36
N GLU A 115 3.51 -2.37 -13.46
CA GLU A 115 4.29 -2.44 -14.71
C GLU A 115 4.58 -3.88 -15.08
N ASP A 116 4.64 -4.14 -16.38
CA ASP A 116 5.02 -5.44 -16.91
C ASP A 116 6.45 -5.82 -16.52
N LEU A 117 6.68 -7.12 -16.33
CA LEU A 117 7.99 -7.67 -16.00
C LEU A 117 9.08 -7.19 -16.96
N GLU A 118 8.80 -7.16 -18.26
CA GLU A 118 9.75 -6.68 -19.28
C GLU A 118 10.20 -5.25 -18.99
N ALA A 119 9.27 -4.33 -18.74
CA ALA A 119 9.58 -2.92 -18.47
C ALA A 119 10.42 -2.78 -17.20
N VAL A 120 10.07 -3.50 -16.13
CA VAL A 120 10.80 -3.50 -14.86
C VAL A 120 12.23 -4.04 -15.02
N LEU A 121 12.40 -5.13 -15.77
CA LEU A 121 13.72 -5.69 -16.07
C LEU A 121 14.53 -4.72 -16.92
N GLN A 122 13.92 -4.01 -17.87
CA GLN A 122 14.60 -3.02 -18.70
C GLN A 122 15.11 -1.81 -17.91
N SER A 123 14.31 -1.29 -16.98
CA SER A 123 14.65 -0.05 -16.28
C SER A 123 15.47 -0.26 -15.00
N GLU A 124 15.18 -1.30 -14.21
CA GLU A 124 15.72 -1.44 -12.85
C GLU A 124 16.63 -2.67 -12.68
N TYR A 125 16.42 -3.72 -13.49
CA TYR A 125 17.19 -4.97 -13.41
C TYR A 125 17.71 -5.46 -14.78
N PRO A 126 18.46 -4.67 -15.56
CA PRO A 126 18.84 -5.05 -16.94
C PRO A 126 19.61 -6.37 -17.02
N TRP A 127 20.44 -6.65 -16.01
CA TRP A 127 21.21 -7.87 -15.91
C TRP A 127 20.34 -9.13 -15.70
N CYS A 128 19.06 -8.99 -15.34
CA CYS A 128 18.10 -10.08 -15.19
C CYS A 128 17.27 -10.37 -16.46
N GLN A 129 17.39 -9.56 -17.51
CA GLN A 129 16.55 -9.68 -18.72
C GLN A 129 16.66 -11.04 -19.40
N GLU A 130 17.83 -11.68 -19.36
CA GLU A 130 18.05 -12.98 -19.99
C GLU A 130 17.20 -14.10 -19.38
N TRP A 131 16.69 -13.93 -18.15
CA TRP A 131 15.86 -14.91 -17.46
C TRP A 131 14.39 -14.51 -17.33
N LYS A 132 13.90 -13.66 -18.24
CA LYS A 132 12.52 -13.15 -18.19
C LYS A 132 11.47 -14.27 -18.12
N ASP A 133 11.61 -15.30 -18.93
CA ASP A 133 10.60 -16.36 -19.03
C ASP A 133 10.62 -17.26 -17.79
N GLU A 134 11.80 -17.55 -17.25
CA GLU A 134 11.99 -18.25 -15.98
C GLU A 134 11.45 -17.44 -14.80
N LEU A 135 11.68 -16.12 -14.77
CA LEU A 135 11.10 -15.23 -13.75
C LEU A 135 9.58 -15.18 -13.85
N ARG A 136 9.02 -15.16 -15.06
CA ARG A 136 7.56 -15.21 -15.27
C ARG A 136 6.97 -16.49 -14.68
N GLU A 137 7.57 -17.64 -14.98
CA GLU A 137 7.10 -18.92 -14.46
C GLU A 137 7.27 -19.02 -12.94
N LEU A 138 8.41 -18.54 -12.40
CA LEU A 138 8.65 -18.45 -10.96
C LEU A 138 7.56 -17.63 -10.25
N PHE A 139 7.21 -16.46 -10.79
CA PHE A 139 6.20 -15.58 -10.19
C PHE A 139 4.78 -16.15 -10.31
N LYS A 140 4.46 -16.80 -11.42
CA LYS A 140 3.19 -17.51 -11.60
C LYS A 140 3.02 -18.59 -10.53
N LEU A 141 4.03 -19.45 -10.35
CA LEU A 141 4.01 -20.48 -9.31
C LEU A 141 4.02 -19.89 -7.89
N TYR A 142 4.65 -18.73 -7.68
CA TYR A 142 4.61 -18.02 -6.41
C TYR A 142 3.19 -17.61 -6.04
N VAL A 143 2.45 -17.00 -6.97
CA VAL A 143 1.04 -16.66 -6.78
C VAL A 143 0.19 -17.90 -6.54
N THR A 144 0.36 -18.95 -7.35
CA THR A 144 -0.37 -20.22 -7.20
C THR A 144 -0.15 -20.84 -5.81
N ARG A 145 1.11 -20.93 -5.35
CA ARG A 145 1.41 -21.52 -4.04
C ARG A 145 0.92 -20.67 -2.87
N LYS A 146 0.92 -19.34 -3.00
CA LYS A 146 0.30 -18.45 -2.01
C LYS A 146 -1.19 -18.74 -1.87
N GLN A 147 -1.90 -18.86 -3.00
CA GLN A 147 -3.33 -19.17 -3.05
C GLN A 147 -3.65 -20.56 -2.47
N GLU A 148 -2.93 -21.60 -2.88
CA GLU A 148 -3.11 -22.97 -2.38
C GLU A 148 -2.96 -23.08 -0.85
N ARG A 149 -2.03 -22.29 -0.29
CA ARG A 149 -1.75 -22.27 1.16
C ARG A 149 -2.59 -21.26 1.93
N ASN A 150 -3.47 -20.50 1.26
CA ASN A 150 -4.26 -19.43 1.86
C ASN A 150 -3.38 -18.41 2.61
N VAL A 151 -2.25 -18.04 2.00
CA VAL A 151 -1.30 -17.06 2.55
C VAL A 151 -1.18 -15.86 1.63
N LEU A 152 -1.04 -14.68 2.22
CA LEU A 152 -0.82 -13.41 1.52
C LEU A 152 0.53 -12.84 1.94
N ASP A 153 1.22 -12.13 1.07
CA ASP A 153 2.33 -11.24 1.45
C ASP A 153 1.84 -9.77 1.56
N TYR A 154 2.76 -8.84 1.84
CA TYR A 154 2.40 -7.43 1.96
C TYR A 154 1.88 -6.82 0.66
N ASP A 155 2.42 -7.21 -0.49
CA ASP A 155 1.99 -6.67 -1.78
C ASP A 155 0.58 -7.17 -2.12
N ASP A 156 0.27 -8.42 -1.79
CA ASP A 156 -1.08 -8.98 -1.94
C ASP A 156 -2.12 -8.20 -1.15
N LEU A 157 -1.81 -7.73 0.07
CA LEU A 157 -2.76 -6.94 0.86
C LEU A 157 -3.23 -5.70 0.09
N LEU A 158 -2.33 -5.04 -0.64
CA LEU A 158 -2.68 -3.87 -1.45
C LEU A 158 -3.44 -4.29 -2.71
N LEU A 159 -2.99 -5.35 -3.40
CA LEU A 159 -3.68 -5.88 -4.58
C LEU A 159 -5.11 -6.31 -4.29
N TYR A 160 -5.34 -7.05 -3.21
CA TYR A 160 -6.68 -7.46 -2.80
C TYR A 160 -7.54 -6.29 -2.35
N TRP A 161 -6.95 -5.23 -1.78
CA TRP A 161 -7.72 -4.01 -1.48
C TRP A 161 -8.15 -3.29 -2.76
N VAL A 162 -7.27 -3.15 -3.76
CA VAL A 162 -7.67 -2.63 -5.08
C VAL A 162 -8.75 -3.51 -5.71
N HIS A 163 -8.60 -4.84 -5.65
CA HIS A 163 -9.61 -5.77 -6.16
C HIS A 163 -10.96 -5.62 -5.43
N LEU A 164 -10.95 -5.47 -4.10
CA LEU A 164 -12.14 -5.23 -3.32
C LEU A 164 -12.88 -3.95 -3.77
N LEU A 165 -12.13 -2.90 -4.11
CA LEU A 165 -12.67 -1.64 -4.62
C LEU A 165 -13.10 -1.69 -6.10
N SER A 166 -12.85 -2.79 -6.80
CA SER A 166 -13.34 -2.97 -8.18
C SER A 166 -14.82 -3.33 -8.24
N ASP A 167 -15.42 -3.80 -7.14
CA ASP A 167 -16.87 -3.93 -6.99
C ASP A 167 -17.46 -2.57 -6.57
N PRO A 168 -18.29 -1.92 -7.42
CA PRO A 168 -18.84 -0.60 -7.12
C PRO A 168 -19.66 -0.55 -5.83
N ASN A 169 -20.33 -1.64 -5.45
CA ASN A 169 -21.13 -1.67 -4.21
C ASN A 169 -20.23 -1.63 -2.98
N VAL A 170 -19.13 -2.38 -3.03
CA VAL A 170 -18.15 -2.41 -1.94
C VAL A 170 -17.35 -1.11 -1.90
N ALA A 171 -16.99 -0.54 -3.05
CA ALA A 171 -16.35 0.76 -3.13
C ALA A 171 -17.22 1.86 -2.50
N SER A 172 -18.52 1.91 -2.85
CA SER A 172 -19.49 2.84 -2.26
C SER A 172 -19.65 2.63 -0.75
N GLU A 173 -19.76 1.38 -0.29
CA GLU A 173 -19.82 1.04 1.14
C GLU A 173 -18.58 1.53 1.90
N LEU A 174 -17.38 1.25 1.36
CA LEU A 174 -16.12 1.61 1.99
C LEU A 174 -15.86 3.12 1.96
N SER A 175 -16.22 3.79 0.86
CA SER A 175 -16.15 5.24 0.74
C SER A 175 -17.10 5.90 1.74
N GLY A 176 -18.38 5.50 1.75
CA GLY A 176 -19.39 6.00 2.67
C GLY A 176 -19.15 5.66 4.15
N ARG A 177 -18.21 4.77 4.47
CA ARG A 177 -17.78 4.49 5.85
C ARG A 177 -16.90 5.59 6.42
N PHE A 178 -16.09 6.24 5.59
CA PHE A 178 -15.05 7.17 6.04
C PHE A 178 -15.27 8.56 5.44
N ASP A 179 -15.91 9.45 6.19
CA ASP A 179 -16.17 10.84 5.76
C ASP A 179 -14.89 11.63 5.42
N TYR A 180 -13.75 11.26 6.02
CA TYR A 180 -12.48 11.95 5.83
C TYR A 180 -11.31 10.98 5.71
N LEU A 181 -10.52 11.14 4.66
CA LEU A 181 -9.27 10.43 4.45
C LEU A 181 -8.09 11.39 4.66
N LEU A 182 -7.19 11.04 5.58
CA LEU A 182 -5.99 11.80 5.92
C LEU A 182 -4.75 10.95 5.59
N ILE A 183 -3.89 11.40 4.69
CA ILE A 183 -2.72 10.66 4.23
C ILE A 183 -1.46 11.48 4.51
N ASP A 184 -0.51 10.84 5.18
CA ASP A 184 0.82 11.38 5.47
C ASP A 184 1.88 10.76 4.55
N GLU A 185 2.97 11.49 4.30
CA GLU A 185 4.08 11.10 3.43
C GLU A 185 3.64 10.73 2.00
N TYR A 186 2.73 11.51 1.42
CA TYR A 186 2.07 11.18 0.15
C TYR A 186 3.03 11.07 -1.04
N GLN A 187 4.18 11.75 -0.99
CA GLN A 187 5.24 11.66 -1.99
C GLN A 187 5.77 10.23 -2.18
N ASP A 188 5.66 9.38 -1.15
CA ASP A 188 6.18 8.02 -1.17
C ASP A 188 5.14 6.99 -1.65
N THR A 189 3.95 7.44 -2.07
CA THR A 189 2.91 6.54 -2.57
C THR A 189 3.25 5.96 -3.93
N ASN A 190 2.91 4.68 -4.12
CA ASN A 190 3.00 4.00 -5.40
C ASN A 190 1.65 4.03 -6.15
N LYS A 191 1.61 3.48 -7.36
CA LYS A 191 0.38 3.50 -8.20
C LYS A 191 -0.77 2.72 -7.56
N LEU A 192 -0.49 1.58 -6.90
CA LEU A 192 -1.52 0.80 -6.21
C LEU A 192 -2.15 1.59 -5.06
N GLN A 193 -1.34 2.26 -4.24
CA GLN A 193 -1.84 3.08 -3.14
C GLN A 193 -2.67 4.27 -3.64
N ALA A 194 -2.26 4.92 -4.72
CA ALA A 194 -3.06 5.98 -5.34
C ALA A 194 -4.39 5.45 -5.89
N ALA A 195 -4.40 4.26 -6.50
CA ALA A 195 -5.63 3.61 -6.96
C ALA A 195 -6.57 3.26 -5.80
N ILE A 196 -6.04 2.77 -4.68
CA ILE A 196 -6.81 2.55 -3.45
C ILE A 196 -7.50 3.84 -2.99
N LEU A 197 -6.75 4.94 -2.92
CA LEU A 197 -7.32 6.22 -2.46
C LEU A 197 -8.40 6.74 -3.42
N GLY A 198 -8.21 6.60 -4.73
CA GLY A 198 -9.25 6.92 -5.71
C GLY A 198 -10.52 6.09 -5.52
N GLY A 199 -10.39 4.78 -5.31
CA GLY A 199 -11.53 3.89 -5.07
C GLY A 199 -12.21 4.07 -3.70
N MET A 200 -11.52 4.68 -2.73
CA MET A 200 -12.09 5.01 -1.42
C MET A 200 -12.81 6.38 -1.39
N CYS A 201 -12.77 7.13 -2.49
CA CYS A 201 -13.38 8.47 -2.61
C CYS A 201 -14.45 8.50 -3.73
N THR A 202 -15.32 7.49 -3.79
CA THR A 202 -16.40 7.45 -4.80
C THR A 202 -17.63 8.24 -4.39
N GLU A 203 -17.89 8.37 -3.08
CA GLU A 203 -19.06 9.10 -2.55
C GLU A 203 -18.75 10.58 -2.23
N HIS A 204 -17.46 10.92 -2.09
CA HIS A 204 -17.00 12.27 -1.78
C HIS A 204 -15.50 12.44 -2.06
N ASP A 205 -15.06 13.70 -2.16
CA ASP A 205 -13.65 14.09 -2.32
C ASP A 205 -13.03 14.66 -1.02
N ASN A 206 -13.52 14.24 0.16
CA ASN A 206 -12.99 14.65 1.47
C ASN A 206 -11.66 13.97 1.81
N ILE A 207 -10.65 14.17 0.97
CA ILE A 207 -9.31 13.63 1.11
C ILE A 207 -8.30 14.76 1.31
N MET A 208 -7.40 14.56 2.27
CA MET A 208 -6.29 15.46 2.55
C MET A 208 -4.99 14.67 2.52
N VAL A 209 -4.07 15.10 1.67
CA VAL A 209 -2.73 14.52 1.56
C VAL A 209 -1.69 15.53 2.05
N VAL A 210 -0.66 15.05 2.73
CA VAL A 210 0.50 15.82 3.15
C VAL A 210 1.75 15.14 2.62
N GLY A 211 2.68 15.91 2.07
CA GLY A 211 3.94 15.39 1.56
C GLY A 211 4.93 16.48 1.17
N ASP A 212 6.16 16.07 0.87
CA ASP A 212 7.28 16.93 0.44
C ASP A 212 7.98 16.25 -0.75
N ASP A 213 7.97 16.88 -1.92
CA ASP A 213 8.56 16.31 -3.15
C ASP A 213 10.08 16.15 -3.04
N ALA A 214 10.75 17.02 -2.29
CA ALA A 214 12.19 16.93 -2.05
C ALA A 214 12.57 15.73 -1.15
N GLN A 215 11.59 15.12 -0.47
CA GLN A 215 11.79 13.96 0.43
C GLN A 215 11.35 12.63 -0.18
N SER A 216 11.02 12.58 -1.48
CA SER A 216 10.66 11.34 -2.18
C SER A 216 11.88 10.40 -2.33
N ILE A 217 12.15 9.57 -1.31
CA ILE A 217 13.30 8.65 -1.28
C ILE A 217 12.93 7.18 -1.53
N TYR A 218 11.64 6.84 -1.55
CA TYR A 218 11.18 5.45 -1.71
C TYR A 218 10.95 5.00 -3.16
N ARG A 219 11.58 5.66 -4.15
CA ARG A 219 11.46 5.29 -5.58
C ARG A 219 11.74 3.81 -5.83
N PHE A 220 12.66 3.20 -5.10
CA PHE A 220 12.98 1.76 -5.21
C PHE A 220 11.81 0.83 -4.86
N ARG A 221 10.79 1.30 -4.13
CA ARG A 221 9.54 0.58 -3.81
C ARG A 221 8.38 0.87 -4.76
N GLY A 222 8.62 1.56 -5.87
CA GLY A 222 7.56 1.93 -6.82
C GLY A 222 6.89 3.26 -6.50
N ALA A 223 7.37 4.01 -5.51
CA ALA A 223 6.89 5.35 -5.22
C ALA A 223 7.07 6.28 -6.43
N THR A 224 6.09 7.16 -6.65
CA THR A 224 6.15 8.16 -7.71
C THR A 224 5.66 9.51 -7.21
N VAL A 225 6.55 10.50 -7.19
CA VAL A 225 6.21 11.88 -6.83
C VAL A 225 5.10 12.47 -7.72
N ARG A 226 4.91 11.89 -8.92
CA ARG A 226 3.79 12.28 -9.80
C ARG A 226 2.43 12.13 -9.12
N ASN A 227 2.25 11.17 -8.21
CA ASN A 227 0.99 11.04 -7.46
C ASN A 227 0.65 12.34 -6.72
N MET A 228 1.66 12.99 -6.13
CA MET A 228 1.48 14.26 -5.44
C MET A 228 1.27 15.42 -6.42
N LEU A 229 2.06 15.48 -7.50
CA LEU A 229 1.95 16.55 -8.50
C LEU A 229 0.62 16.51 -9.28
N ASP A 230 0.09 15.32 -9.52
CA ASP A 230 -1.16 15.10 -10.25
C ASP A 230 -2.38 15.07 -9.32
N PHE A 231 -2.21 15.17 -8.00
CA PHE A 231 -3.30 15.13 -7.03
C PHE A 231 -4.41 16.17 -7.33
N PRO A 232 -4.12 17.45 -7.65
CA PRO A 232 -5.16 18.41 -8.01
C PRO A 232 -5.91 18.10 -9.32
N LYS A 233 -5.32 17.28 -10.20
CA LYS A 233 -5.98 16.79 -11.41
C LYS A 233 -6.89 15.60 -11.11
N GLN A 234 -6.48 14.77 -10.14
CA GLN A 234 -7.26 13.61 -9.69
C GLN A 234 -8.46 14.02 -8.85
N PHE A 235 -8.30 15.01 -7.96
CA PHE A 235 -9.36 15.51 -7.07
C PHE A 235 -9.66 16.97 -7.41
N ALA A 236 -10.70 17.17 -8.23
CA ALA A 236 -11.10 18.50 -8.66
C ALA A 236 -11.50 19.38 -7.45
N GLY A 237 -11.12 20.66 -7.48
CA GLY A 237 -11.37 21.58 -6.35
C GLY A 237 -10.38 21.46 -5.19
N THR A 238 -9.30 20.70 -5.36
CA THR A 238 -8.19 20.65 -4.38
C THR A 238 -7.68 22.05 -4.05
N THR A 239 -7.65 22.37 -2.76
CA THR A 239 -6.95 23.55 -2.24
C THR A 239 -5.51 23.17 -1.89
N VAL A 240 -4.53 23.81 -2.54
CA VAL A 240 -3.10 23.57 -2.28
C VAL A 240 -2.58 24.61 -1.29
N LEU A 241 -1.96 24.14 -0.20
CA LEU A 241 -1.37 24.99 0.83
C LEU A 241 0.12 24.63 0.97
N THR A 242 1.00 25.63 0.87
CA THR A 242 2.44 25.48 1.09
C THR A 242 2.83 25.93 2.50
N LEU A 243 3.63 25.12 3.19
CA LEU A 243 4.17 25.45 4.51
C LEU A 243 5.66 25.82 4.38
N GLU A 244 5.94 27.12 4.26
CA GLU A 244 7.30 27.61 3.94
C GLU A 244 8.19 27.83 5.18
N GLN A 245 7.59 27.92 6.37
CA GLN A 245 8.31 28.20 7.60
C GLN A 245 8.80 26.92 8.27
N ASN A 246 10.11 26.77 8.40
CA ASN A 246 10.74 25.65 9.10
C ASN A 246 10.87 25.94 10.61
N TYR A 247 10.39 25.00 11.44
CA TYR A 247 10.48 25.08 12.91
C TYR A 247 11.39 24.00 13.53
N ARG A 248 12.05 23.18 12.71
CA ARG A 248 12.89 22.05 13.14
C ARG A 248 14.38 22.42 13.17
N SER A 249 14.83 23.21 12.20
CA SER A 249 16.21 23.65 12.06
C SER A 249 16.24 25.18 12.15
N VAL A 250 16.56 25.69 13.33
CA VAL A 250 16.84 27.12 13.58
C VAL A 250 18.28 27.42 13.20
#